data_AF-A0A2V7TFA8-F1
#
_entry.id   AF-A0A2V7TFA8-F1
#
_cell.length_a   1.000
_cell.length_b   1.000
_cell.length_c   1.000
_cell.angle_alpha   90.00
_cell.angle_beta   90.00
_cell.angle_gamma   90.00
#
_symmetry.space_group_name_H-M   'P 1'
#
loop_
_entity.id
_entity.type
_entity.pdbx_description
1 polymer ?
#
loop_
_entity_poly.entity_id
_entity_poly.type
_entity_poly.pdbx_seq_one_letter_code
_entity_poly.pdbx_strand_id
1 'polypeptide(L)'
;MIGAAIAARFPTISLTGAGGTRTDAVENLFKVGTGFWHLATNVLLPIINAGRSGKQVQLERARTEVAVASYDNVVLNAFREVEDGLVALQQLQI
;
A
#
# COMPACT_ATOMS: atom_id res chain seq x y z
N MET A 1 -3.48 4.91 1.00
CA MET A 1 -2.63 5.39 2.12
C MET A 1 -1.97 6.70 1.74
N ILE A 2 -2.20 7.77 2.53
CA ILE A 2 -1.56 9.08 2.30
C ILE A 2 -0.02 8.99 2.41
N GLY A 3 0.49 8.23 3.40
CA GLY A 3 1.93 8.07 3.61
C GLY A 3 2.68 7.47 2.42
N ALA A 4 2.10 6.45 1.76
CA ALA A 4 2.68 5.87 0.55
C ALA A 4 2.72 6.88 -0.63
N ALA A 5 1.68 7.71 -0.77
CA ALA A 5 1.67 8.76 -1.78
C ALA A 5 2.68 9.88 -1.47
N ILE A 6 2.94 10.17 -0.19
CA ILE A 6 3.99 11.10 0.23
C ILE A 6 5.38 10.48 -0.03
N ALA A 7 5.57 9.19 0.26
CA ALA A 7 6.82 8.47 0.02
C ALA A 7 7.25 8.51 -1.46
N ALA A 8 6.29 8.52 -2.39
CA ALA A 8 6.53 8.67 -3.83
C ALA A 8 7.10 10.05 -4.27
N ARG A 9 7.39 10.95 -3.32
CA ARG A 9 8.14 12.21 -3.55
C ARG A 9 9.63 12.08 -3.23
N PHE A 10 10.04 11.01 -2.59
CA PHE A 10 11.43 10.75 -2.18
C PHE A 10 12.12 9.79 -3.17
N PRO A 11 13.46 9.71 -3.14
CA PRO A 11 14.19 8.72 -3.94
C PRO A 11 13.77 7.30 -3.55
N THR A 12 13.58 6.45 -4.56
CA THR A 12 13.44 5.01 -4.35
C THR A 12 14.81 4.38 -4.40
N ILE A 13 15.17 3.63 -3.36
CA ILE A 13 16.39 2.84 -3.30
C ILE A 13 16.00 1.37 -3.53
N SER A 14 16.67 0.71 -4.46
CA SER A 14 16.46 -0.71 -4.75
C SER A 14 17.79 -1.46 -4.59
N LEU A 15 17.74 -2.61 -3.92
CA LEU A 15 18.87 -3.52 -3.77
C LEU A 15 18.47 -4.86 -4.40
N THR A 16 19.23 -5.29 -5.39
CA THR A 16 19.03 -6.56 -6.10
C THR A 16 20.27 -7.41 -5.89
N GLY A 17 20.07 -8.66 -5.49
CA GLY A 17 21.14 -9.62 -5.33
C GLY A 17 20.76 -10.94 -5.96
N ALA A 18 21.75 -11.65 -6.50
CA ALA A 18 21.57 -13.03 -6.91
C ALA A 18 22.86 -13.83 -6.75
N GLY A 19 22.71 -15.13 -6.55
CA GLY A 19 23.82 -16.06 -6.44
C GLY A 19 23.38 -17.46 -6.82
N GLY A 20 24.35 -18.33 -7.04
CA GLY A 20 24.13 -19.69 -7.51
C GLY A 20 25.42 -20.24 -8.11
N THR A 21 25.30 -21.09 -9.13
CA THR A 21 26.44 -21.59 -9.89
C THR A 21 26.37 -21.14 -11.35
N ARG A 22 27.52 -20.77 -11.91
CA ARG A 22 27.65 -20.29 -13.29
C ARG A 22 28.86 -20.95 -13.92
N THR A 23 28.64 -21.61 -15.06
CA THR A 23 29.67 -22.32 -15.82
C THR A 23 29.21 -22.45 -17.27
N ASP A 24 30.16 -22.54 -18.19
CA ASP A 24 29.89 -22.72 -19.62
C ASP A 24 29.50 -24.17 -19.98
N ALA A 25 29.85 -25.13 -19.11
CA ALA A 25 29.50 -26.55 -19.28
C ALA A 25 28.60 -27.06 -18.13
N VAL A 26 27.48 -27.70 -18.47
CA VAL A 26 26.45 -28.17 -17.52
C VAL A 26 26.98 -29.23 -16.54
N GLU A 27 27.90 -30.09 -16.97
CA GLU A 27 28.55 -31.09 -16.11
C GLU A 27 29.35 -30.49 -14.93
N ASN A 28 29.71 -29.21 -15.03
CA ASN A 28 30.47 -28.50 -14.00
C ASN A 28 29.57 -27.69 -13.05
N LEU A 29 28.25 -27.73 -13.24
CA LEU A 29 27.31 -26.84 -12.55
C LEU A 29 27.36 -26.93 -11.02
N PHE A 30 27.79 -28.06 -10.46
CA PHE A 30 27.92 -28.25 -9.01
C PHE A 30 29.37 -28.52 -8.56
N LYS A 31 30.36 -28.28 -9.42
CA LYS A 31 31.77 -28.42 -9.08
C LYS A 31 32.27 -27.21 -8.26
N VAL A 32 33.32 -27.44 -7.47
CA VAL A 32 33.97 -26.40 -6.69
C VAL A 32 34.47 -25.28 -7.63
N GLY A 33 34.25 -24.02 -7.23
CA GLY A 33 34.73 -22.84 -7.97
C GLY A 33 33.74 -22.27 -9.00
N THR A 34 32.58 -22.91 -9.24
CA THR A 34 31.54 -22.36 -10.14
C THR A 34 30.52 -21.48 -9.43
N GLY A 35 30.66 -21.29 -8.11
CA GLY A 35 29.80 -20.41 -7.33
C GLY A 35 29.92 -18.96 -7.79
N PHE A 36 28.80 -18.27 -7.91
CA PHE A 36 28.74 -16.83 -8.15
C PHE A 36 27.79 -16.17 -7.17
N TRP A 37 28.04 -14.89 -6.93
CA TRP A 37 27.13 -13.99 -6.26
C TRP A 37 27.32 -12.59 -6.84
N HIS A 38 26.27 -11.78 -6.81
CA HIS A 38 26.33 -10.37 -7.15
C HIS A 38 25.31 -9.59 -6.32
N LEU A 39 25.65 -8.34 -6.06
CA LEU A 39 24.80 -7.35 -5.40
C LEU A 39 24.85 -6.07 -6.22
N ALA A 40 23.69 -5.51 -6.52
CA ALA A 40 23.52 -4.29 -7.29
C ALA A 40 22.52 -3.37 -6.58
N THR A 41 22.88 -2.10 -6.42
CA THR A 41 22.00 -1.07 -5.87
C THR A 41 21.62 -0.07 -6.94
N ASN A 42 20.38 0.43 -6.90
CA ASN A 42 19.89 1.49 -7.76
C ASN A 42 19.19 2.57 -6.94
N VAL A 43 19.35 3.83 -7.33
CA VAL A 43 18.67 4.98 -6.71
C VAL A 43 17.97 5.79 -7.80
N LEU A 44 16.66 5.96 -7.67
CA LEU A 44 15.83 6.69 -8.62
C LEU A 44 15.17 7.88 -7.93
N LEU A 45 15.47 9.10 -8.38
CA LEU A 45 14.80 10.33 -7.94
C LEU A 45 14.14 11.02 -9.15
N PRO A 46 12.80 11.08 -9.23
CA PRO A 46 12.12 11.81 -10.29
C PRO A 46 12.21 13.33 -10.04
N ILE A 47 13.04 14.03 -10.81
CA ILE A 47 13.19 15.51 -10.74
C ILE A 47 11.98 16.22 -11.37
N ILE A 48 11.49 15.71 -12.49
CA ILE A 48 10.34 16.26 -13.21
C ILE A 48 9.27 15.18 -13.30
N ASN A 49 8.14 15.38 -12.59
CA ASN A 49 7.00 14.47 -12.60
C ASN A 49 5.67 15.20 -12.89
N ALA A 50 5.72 16.43 -13.42
CA ALA A 50 4.56 17.26 -13.75
C ALA A 50 3.50 17.37 -12.63
N GLY A 51 3.94 17.34 -11.36
CA GLY A 51 3.04 17.39 -10.20
C GLY A 51 2.28 16.10 -9.90
N ARG A 52 2.59 14.97 -10.57
CA ARG A 52 1.94 13.66 -10.37
C ARG A 52 1.96 13.23 -8.91
N SER A 53 3.11 13.28 -8.23
CA SER A 53 3.20 12.93 -6.80
C SER A 53 2.43 13.91 -5.90
N GLY A 54 2.21 15.15 -6.36
CA GLY A 54 1.32 16.12 -5.72
C GLY A 54 -0.14 15.67 -5.76
N LYS A 55 -0.63 15.39 -6.97
CA LYS A 55 -2.00 14.94 -7.24
C LYS A 55 -2.32 13.60 -6.59
N GLN A 56 -1.36 12.68 -6.54
CA GLN A 56 -1.54 11.39 -5.86
C GLN A 56 -1.81 11.56 -4.36
N VAL A 57 -1.10 12.48 -3.69
CA VAL A 57 -1.35 12.78 -2.27
C VAL A 57 -2.74 13.37 -2.06
N GLN A 58 -3.18 14.27 -2.94
CA GLN A 58 -4.53 14.86 -2.86
C GLN A 58 -5.61 13.79 -3.06
N LEU A 59 -5.44 12.90 -4.04
CA LEU A 59 -6.34 11.78 -4.26
C LEU A 59 -6.47 10.89 -3.02
N GLU A 60 -5.33 10.53 -2.41
CA GLU A 60 -5.35 9.69 -1.21
C GLU A 60 -5.97 10.40 0.00
N ARG A 61 -5.85 11.74 0.11
CA ARG A 61 -6.56 12.51 1.14
C ARG A 61 -8.06 12.49 0.93
N ALA A 62 -8.54 12.75 -0.29
CA ALA A 62 -9.96 12.68 -0.61
C ALA A 62 -10.55 11.29 -0.33
N ARG A 63 -9.80 10.21 -0.62
CA ARG A 63 -10.18 8.84 -0.26
C ARG A 63 -10.32 8.64 1.25
N THR A 64 -9.41 9.22 2.04
CA THR A 64 -9.50 9.18 3.51
C THR A 64 -10.72 9.94 4.01
N GLU A 65 -11.02 11.12 3.46
CA GLU A 65 -12.23 11.89 3.82
C GLU A 65 -13.52 11.11 3.52
N VAL A 66 -13.61 10.46 2.36
CA VAL A 66 -14.74 9.58 2.01
C VAL A 66 -14.87 8.41 3.00
N ALA A 67 -13.75 7.80 3.40
CA ALA A 67 -13.77 6.70 4.36
C ALA A 67 -14.27 7.15 5.75
N VAL A 68 -13.87 8.35 6.19
CA VAL A 68 -14.37 8.96 7.44
C VAL A 68 -15.87 9.23 7.33
N ALA A 69 -16.34 9.85 6.24
CA ALA A 69 -17.76 10.11 6.06
C ALA A 69 -18.60 8.82 6.01
N SER A 70 -18.07 7.74 5.40
CA SER A 70 -18.72 6.43 5.42
C SER A 70 -18.79 5.83 6.82
N TYR A 71 -17.74 5.99 7.62
CA TYR A 71 -17.74 5.56 9.02
C TYR A 71 -18.82 6.32 9.81
N ASP A 72 -18.87 7.66 9.67
CA ASP A 72 -19.86 8.49 10.33
C ASP A 72 -21.29 8.08 9.94
N ASN A 73 -21.53 7.81 8.65
CA ASN A 73 -22.84 7.38 8.18
C ASN A 73 -23.27 6.02 8.79
N VAL A 74 -22.34 5.05 8.87
CA VAL A 74 -22.61 3.75 9.48
C VAL A 74 -22.97 3.92 10.96
N VAL A 75 -22.23 4.75 11.69
CA VAL A 75 -22.50 5.03 13.10
C VAL A 75 -23.86 5.70 13.28
N LEU A 76 -24.17 6.73 12.50
CA LEU A 76 -25.45 7.45 12.57
C LEU A 76 -26.64 6.54 12.22
N ASN A 77 -26.48 5.64 11.25
CA ASN A 77 -27.54 4.68 10.92
C ASN A 77 -27.74 3.66 12.04
N ALA A 78 -26.66 3.14 12.64
CA ALA A 78 -26.77 2.24 13.77
C ALA A 78 -27.51 2.88 14.97
N PHE A 79 -27.24 4.16 15.25
CA PHE A 79 -28.01 4.90 16.28
C PHE A 79 -29.49 5.01 15.91
N ARG A 80 -29.81 5.36 14.67
CA ARG A 80 -31.20 5.43 14.19
C ARG A 80 -31.91 4.09 14.34
N GLU A 81 -31.27 2.98 13.95
CA GLU A 81 -31.83 1.64 14.07
C GLU A 81 -32.14 1.24 15.52
N VAL A 82 -31.30 1.66 16.48
CA VAL A 82 -31.55 1.44 17.90
C VAL A 82 -32.73 2.28 18.39
N GLU A 83 -32.80 3.56 18.01
CA GLU A 83 -33.93 4.44 18.36
C GLU A 83 -35.25 3.89 17.80
N ASP A 84 -35.27 3.53 16.52
CA ASP A 84 -36.44 2.94 15.86
C ASP A 84 -36.86 1.63 16.54
N GLY A 85 -35.90 0.80 16.94
CA GLY A 85 -36.15 -0.44 17.68
C GLY A 85 -36.74 -0.21 19.07
N LEU A 86 -36.24 0.78 19.81
CA LEU A 86 -36.77 1.15 21.13
C LEU A 86 -38.21 1.70 21.04
N VAL A 87 -38.47 2.55 20.04
CA VAL A 87 -39.82 3.10 19.79
C VAL A 87 -40.80 1.98 19.43
N ALA A 88 -40.39 1.03 18.59
CA ALA A 88 -41.21 -0.12 18.23
C ALA A 88 -41.55 -0.99 19.45
N LEU A 89 -40.60 -1.23 20.36
CA LEU A 89 -40.84 -1.95 21.61
C LEU A 89 -41.83 -1.20 22.52
N GLN A 90 -41.70 0.12 22.65
CA GLN A 90 -42.61 0.93 23.45
C GLN A 90 -44.05 0.90 22.91
N GLN A 91 -44.23 0.94 21.58
CA GLN A 91 -45.55 0.86 20.96
C GLN A 91 -46.24 -0.49 21.21
N LEU A 92 -45.49 -1.59 21.33
CA LEU A 92 -46.04 -2.93 21.62
C LEU A 92 -46.47 -3.13 23.08
N GLN A 93 -46.07 -2.23 23.98
CA GLN A 93 -46.41 -2.29 25.41
C GLN A 93 -47.63 -1.44 25.78
N ILE A 94 -48.28 -0.80 24.81
CA ILE A 94 -49.53 -0.02 24.95
C ILE A 94 -50.65 -0.78 24.25
#